data_AF-A0A9W4S3M0-F1
#
_entry.id   AF-A0A9W4S3M0-F1
#
_cell.length_a   1.000
_cell.length_b   1.000
_cell.length_c   1.000
_cell.angle_alpha   90.00
_cell.angle_beta   90.00
_cell.angle_gamma   90.00
#
_symmetry.space_group_name_H-M   'P 1'
#
loop_
_entity.id
_entity.type
_entity.pdbx_description
1 polymer ?
#
loop_
_entity_poly.entity_id
_entity_poly.type
_entity_poly.pdbx_seq_one_letter_code
_entity_poly.pdbx_strand_id
1 'polypeptide(L)'
;MVFMAVTSASSAELIAVSSIFTYDIYRTYFKPDASGKRLIYMSHVCVVIYALIISSVSVGLHYNGISMGYLYVLMGVLISAAVLPATLTLVWKGQNKWAATLSPIFGTAFAIIGWLVTAKKTCGVLDVTCTGSNNPMLAGNVIALLSPLVLIPIFTLIFGLDKYDWKSMMAIRRGDDHDVATDAGMDLEEDVHGGRVETQAEFEREQAMLTRAFKISVSMTAFMTIAMLVLWPMPMYGSGYIFSKPFFTGWVVVGILWIFCSFFAVGLFPIFEGRATLIHTVKSMVSGKKPTRHISTQGEEEVNEKTSPGTATPEKKSEGANEIITSN
;
A
#
# COMPACT_ATOMS: atom_id res chain seq x y z
N MET A 1 -4.25 -16.41 22.79
CA MET A 1 -4.31 -15.10 22.07
C MET A 1 -3.13 -14.92 21.11
N VAL A 2 -1.88 -15.03 21.58
CA VAL A 2 -0.68 -14.83 20.72
C VAL A 2 -0.68 -15.72 19.48
N PHE A 3 -0.94 -17.03 19.61
CA PHE A 3 -0.98 -17.95 18.46
C PHE A 3 -2.00 -17.50 17.40
N MET A 4 -3.25 -17.24 17.78
CA MET A 4 -4.30 -16.79 16.84
C MET A 4 -3.95 -15.45 16.18
N ALA A 5 -3.38 -14.50 16.94
CA ALA A 5 -2.97 -13.21 16.42
C ALA A 5 -1.85 -13.36 15.38
N VAL A 6 -0.83 -14.18 15.68
CA VAL A 6 0.29 -14.44 14.76
C VAL A 6 -0.19 -15.18 13.52
N THR A 7 -0.97 -16.27 13.65
CA THR A 7 -1.50 -17.00 12.49
C THR A 7 -2.40 -16.12 11.62
N SER A 8 -3.21 -15.24 12.22
CA SER A 8 -4.02 -14.28 11.45
C SER A 8 -3.16 -13.28 10.68
N ALA A 9 -2.14 -12.70 11.31
CA ALA A 9 -1.23 -11.76 10.65
C ALA A 9 -0.44 -12.46 9.52
N SER A 10 0.12 -13.64 9.79
CA SER A 10 0.81 -14.44 8.79
C SER A 10 -0.09 -14.79 7.61
N SER A 11 -1.35 -15.17 7.85
CA SER A 11 -2.30 -15.44 6.76
C SER A 11 -2.54 -14.21 5.89
N ALA A 12 -2.69 -13.03 6.49
CA ALA A 12 -2.90 -11.79 5.75
C ALA A 12 -1.68 -11.42 4.90
N GLU A 13 -0.46 -11.55 5.45
CA GLU A 13 0.79 -11.26 4.74
C GLU A 13 1.04 -12.24 3.59
N LEU A 14 0.77 -13.54 3.79
CA LEU A 14 0.89 -14.55 2.73
C LEU A 14 -0.02 -14.25 1.54
N ILE A 15 -1.28 -13.86 1.82
CA ILE A 15 -2.25 -13.49 0.77
C ILE A 15 -1.80 -12.21 0.06
N ALA A 16 -1.34 -11.20 0.81
CA ALA A 16 -0.85 -9.95 0.23
C ALA A 16 0.33 -10.19 -0.72
N VAL A 17 1.36 -10.91 -0.27
CA VAL A 17 2.54 -11.24 -1.11
C VAL A 17 2.16 -12.07 -2.32
N SER A 18 1.25 -13.03 -2.15
CA SER A 18 0.76 -13.84 -3.26
C SER A 18 0.01 -13.02 -4.31
N SER A 19 -0.82 -12.05 -3.89
CA SER A 19 -1.53 -11.17 -4.81
C SER A 19 -0.58 -10.26 -5.59
N ILE A 20 0.42 -9.67 -4.92
CA ILE A 20 1.47 -8.86 -5.56
C ILE A 20 2.20 -9.72 -6.61
N PHE A 21 2.64 -10.92 -6.24
CA PHE A 21 3.32 -11.78 -7.19
C PHE A 21 2.42 -12.19 -8.36
N THR A 22 1.15 -12.50 -8.12
CA THR A 22 0.24 -13.00 -9.16
C THR A 22 -0.18 -11.90 -10.13
N TYR A 23 -0.59 -10.74 -9.62
CA TYR A 23 -1.12 -9.65 -10.43
C TYR A 23 -0.01 -8.73 -10.94
N ASP A 24 0.94 -8.35 -10.10
CA ASP A 24 1.96 -7.36 -10.48
C ASP A 24 3.11 -7.99 -11.24
N ILE A 25 3.49 -9.24 -10.90
CA ILE A 25 4.63 -9.93 -11.54
C ILE A 25 4.15 -10.91 -12.62
N TYR A 26 3.37 -11.92 -12.24
CA TYR A 26 3.02 -13.03 -13.13
C TYR A 26 2.15 -12.57 -14.30
N ARG A 27 1.04 -11.88 -14.03
CA ARG A 27 0.17 -11.36 -15.07
C ARG A 27 0.91 -10.31 -15.92
N THR A 28 1.54 -9.32 -15.31
CA THR A 28 2.18 -8.22 -16.06
C THR A 28 3.33 -8.67 -16.97
N TYR A 29 4.21 -9.55 -16.50
CA TYR A 29 5.47 -9.84 -17.20
C TYR A 29 5.57 -11.26 -17.78
N PHE A 30 4.92 -12.26 -17.18
CA PHE A 30 5.04 -13.65 -17.63
C PHE A 30 3.89 -14.09 -18.51
N LYS A 31 2.64 -13.76 -18.14
CA LYS A 31 1.45 -14.15 -18.89
C LYS A 31 0.31 -13.11 -18.75
N PRO A 32 0.30 -12.07 -19.60
CA PRO A 32 -0.72 -11.00 -19.58
C PRO A 32 -2.15 -11.48 -19.83
N ASP A 33 -2.30 -12.56 -20.60
CA ASP A 33 -3.55 -13.20 -20.99
C ASP A 33 -3.95 -14.37 -20.06
N ALA A 34 -3.38 -14.46 -18.86
CA ALA A 34 -3.69 -15.54 -17.94
C ALA A 34 -5.17 -15.48 -17.48
N SER A 35 -5.87 -16.62 -17.58
CA SER A 35 -7.27 -16.77 -17.11
C SER A 35 -7.36 -16.78 -15.60
N GLY A 36 -8.52 -16.43 -15.03
CA GLY A 36 -8.74 -16.34 -13.58
C GLY A 36 -8.35 -17.62 -12.83
N LYS A 37 -8.69 -18.79 -13.39
CA LYS A 37 -8.32 -20.10 -12.82
C LYS A 37 -6.80 -20.27 -12.69
N ARG A 38 -6.04 -19.79 -13.67
CA ARG A 38 -4.57 -19.87 -13.65
C ARG A 38 -3.96 -18.87 -12.68
N LEU A 39 -4.53 -17.69 -12.53
CA LEU A 39 -4.11 -16.72 -11.51
C LEU A 39 -4.31 -17.29 -10.10
N ILE A 40 -5.47 -17.89 -9.82
CA ILE A 40 -5.74 -18.51 -8.52
C ILE A 40 -4.77 -19.66 -8.26
N TYR A 41 -4.50 -20.51 -9.25
CA TYR A 41 -3.52 -21.57 -9.11
C TYR A 41 -2.11 -21.01 -8.79
N MET A 42 -1.67 -20.00 -9.53
CA MET A 42 -0.36 -19.38 -9.30
C MET A 42 -0.27 -18.71 -7.92
N SER A 43 -1.37 -18.12 -7.46
CA SER A 43 -1.48 -17.55 -6.11
C SER A 43 -1.26 -18.63 -5.05
N HIS A 44 -1.94 -19.78 -5.14
CA HIS A 44 -1.75 -20.88 -4.17
C HIS A 44 -0.31 -21.41 -4.18
N VAL A 45 0.30 -21.56 -5.36
CA VAL A 45 1.72 -21.96 -5.49
C VAL A 45 2.64 -20.93 -4.82
N CYS A 46 2.40 -19.64 -5.04
CA CYS A 46 3.17 -18.56 -4.43
C CYS A 46 3.06 -18.58 -2.90
N VAL A 47 1.85 -18.77 -2.35
CA VAL A 47 1.62 -18.89 -0.90
C VAL A 47 2.47 -20.00 -0.30
N VAL A 48 2.46 -21.20 -0.88
CA VAL A 48 3.23 -22.35 -0.37
C VAL A 48 4.73 -22.08 -0.41
N ILE A 49 5.25 -21.60 -1.54
CA ILE A 49 6.68 -21.30 -1.70
C ILE A 49 7.11 -20.22 -0.71
N TYR A 50 6.34 -19.13 -0.64
CA TYR A 50 6.65 -18.02 0.24
C TYR A 50 6.58 -18.43 1.72
N ALA A 51 5.60 -19.24 2.11
CA ALA A 51 5.49 -19.80 3.47
C ALA A 51 6.74 -20.62 3.85
N LEU A 52 7.27 -21.43 2.94
CA LEU A 52 8.52 -22.18 3.17
C LEU A 52 9.73 -21.26 3.33
N ILE A 53 9.84 -20.22 2.50
CA ILE A 53 10.93 -19.24 2.57
C ILE A 53 10.89 -18.48 3.90
N ILE A 54 9.75 -17.88 4.27
CA ILE A 54 9.65 -17.10 5.51
C ILE A 54 9.87 -17.97 6.74
N SER A 55 9.39 -19.22 6.73
CA SER A 55 9.63 -20.16 7.83
C SER A 55 11.12 -20.48 7.97
N SER A 56 11.81 -20.71 6.85
CA SER A 56 13.25 -21.00 6.84
C SER A 56 14.08 -19.79 7.32
N VAL A 57 13.76 -18.59 6.84
CA VAL A 57 14.42 -17.34 7.25
C VAL A 57 14.15 -17.06 8.74
N SER A 58 12.92 -17.25 9.21
CA SER A 58 12.55 -17.05 10.61
C SER A 58 13.34 -17.97 11.56
N VAL A 59 13.44 -19.26 11.23
CA VAL A 59 14.25 -20.22 11.99
C VAL A 59 15.73 -19.81 11.98
N GLY A 60 16.26 -19.39 10.82
CA GLY A 60 17.62 -18.89 10.70
C GLY A 60 17.89 -17.69 11.61
N LEU A 61 17.01 -16.69 11.61
CA LEU A 61 17.14 -15.50 12.46
C LEU A 61 17.07 -15.85 13.95
N HIS A 62 16.20 -16.78 14.34
CA HIS A 62 16.06 -17.24 15.72
C HIS A 62 17.36 -17.86 16.25
N TYR A 63 17.97 -18.78 15.49
CA TYR A 63 19.24 -19.41 15.89
C TYR A 63 20.44 -18.46 15.85
N ASN A 64 20.39 -17.38 15.08
CA ASN A 64 21.40 -16.32 15.09
C ASN A 64 21.24 -15.32 16.25
N GLY A 65 20.29 -15.55 17.16
CA GLY A 65 20.07 -14.70 18.33
C GLY A 65 19.52 -13.31 17.99
N ILE A 66 18.90 -13.15 16.82
CA ILE A 66 18.30 -11.88 16.41
C ILE A 66 17.04 -11.62 17.23
N SER A 67 17.01 -10.49 17.93
CA SER A 67 15.85 -10.09 18.72
C SER A 67 14.75 -9.46 17.86
N MET A 68 13.50 -9.49 18.34
CA MET A 68 12.41 -8.78 17.67
C MET A 68 12.68 -7.27 17.60
N GLY A 69 13.28 -6.69 18.64
CA GLY A 69 13.67 -5.27 18.64
C GLY A 69 14.67 -4.95 17.52
N TYR A 70 15.65 -5.82 17.28
CA TYR A 70 16.59 -5.67 16.16
C TYR A 70 15.85 -5.65 14.82
N LEU A 71 14.93 -6.60 14.58
CA LEU A 71 14.18 -6.68 13.32
C LEU A 71 13.29 -5.47 13.10
N TYR A 72 12.61 -4.99 14.14
CA TYR A 72 11.74 -3.81 14.03
C TYR A 72 12.52 -2.55 13.64
N VAL A 73 13.72 -2.35 14.18
CA VAL A 73 14.53 -1.17 13.85
C VAL A 73 15.26 -1.34 12.52
N LEU A 74 15.68 -2.57 12.18
CA LEU A 74 16.26 -2.90 10.88
C LEU A 74 15.26 -2.69 9.74
N MET A 75 13.97 -2.99 9.94
CA MET A 75 12.91 -2.73 8.97
C MET A 75 12.94 -1.29 8.47
N GLY A 76 13.14 -0.33 9.39
CA GLY A 76 13.22 1.07 9.02
C GLY A 76 14.47 1.42 8.20
N VAL A 77 15.61 0.76 8.40
CA VAL A 77 16.81 0.93 7.54
C VAL A 77 16.53 0.43 6.12
N LEU A 78 15.84 -0.71 5.99
CA LEU A 78 15.65 -1.38 4.70
C LEU A 78 14.51 -0.78 3.86
N ILE A 79 13.42 -0.35 4.50
CA ILE A 79 12.15 -0.03 3.81
C ILE A 79 11.87 1.47 3.75
N SER A 80 12.34 2.28 4.71
CA SER A 80 11.89 3.67 4.86
C SER A 80 12.21 4.58 3.66
N ALA A 81 13.21 4.22 2.84
CA ALA A 81 13.57 4.98 1.65
C ALA A 81 12.43 5.03 0.60
N ALA A 82 11.49 4.09 0.63
CA ALA A 82 10.33 4.07 -0.27
C ALA A 82 9.20 5.02 0.16
N VAL A 83 9.16 5.45 1.43
CA VAL A 83 8.03 6.19 2.01
C VAL A 83 7.85 7.55 1.33
N LEU A 84 8.93 8.33 1.20
CA LEU A 84 8.84 9.66 0.60
C LEU A 84 8.51 9.60 -0.91
N PRO A 85 9.20 8.77 -1.73
CA PRO A 85 8.81 8.58 -3.13
C PRO A 85 7.36 8.17 -3.28
N ALA A 86 6.86 7.21 -2.50
CA ALA A 86 5.45 6.78 -2.56
C ALA A 86 4.49 7.91 -2.17
N THR A 87 4.78 8.66 -1.12
CA THR A 87 3.94 9.80 -0.69
C THR A 87 3.90 10.89 -1.76
N LEU A 88 5.04 11.23 -2.35
CA LEU A 88 5.12 12.24 -3.39
C LEU A 88 4.43 11.80 -4.69
N THR A 89 4.38 10.49 -5.02
CA THR A 89 3.60 10.04 -6.19
C THR A 89 2.11 10.36 -6.07
N LEU A 90 1.57 10.43 -4.85
CA LEU A 90 0.17 10.78 -4.60
C LEU A 90 -0.07 12.30 -4.49
N VAL A 91 0.88 13.02 -3.88
CA VAL A 91 0.70 14.44 -3.51
C VAL A 91 1.28 15.41 -4.56
N TRP A 92 2.30 15.01 -5.31
CA TRP A 92 3.04 15.87 -6.23
C TRP A 92 3.02 15.35 -7.66
N LYS A 93 2.40 16.12 -8.56
CA LYS A 93 2.31 15.80 -9.99
C LYS A 93 3.65 15.86 -10.75
N GLY A 94 4.67 16.46 -10.12
CA GLY A 94 5.97 16.75 -10.73
C GLY A 94 6.98 15.60 -10.70
N GLN A 95 6.69 14.55 -9.92
CA GLN A 95 7.61 13.44 -9.72
C GLN A 95 7.70 12.58 -10.98
N ASN A 96 8.91 12.44 -11.52
CA ASN A 96 9.15 11.59 -12.67
C ASN A 96 9.32 10.12 -12.28
N LYS A 97 9.11 9.21 -13.26
CA LYS A 97 9.24 7.76 -13.06
C LYS A 97 10.61 7.34 -12.53
N TRP A 98 11.67 8.04 -12.93
CA TRP A 98 13.04 7.75 -12.53
C TRP A 98 13.29 8.07 -11.06
N ALA A 99 12.84 9.23 -10.59
CA ALA A 99 12.89 9.64 -9.18
C ALA A 99 12.02 8.72 -8.32
N ALA A 100 10.85 8.31 -8.79
CA ALA A 100 10.00 7.36 -8.08
C ALA A 100 10.66 5.98 -7.91
N THR A 101 11.39 5.50 -8.91
CA THR A 101 11.94 4.13 -8.92
C THR A 101 13.35 4.05 -8.35
N LEU A 102 14.22 5.01 -8.68
CA LEU A 102 15.63 4.99 -8.30
C LEU A 102 15.86 5.50 -6.87
N SER A 103 15.05 6.44 -6.38
CA SER A 103 15.25 7.01 -5.03
C SER A 103 15.13 5.96 -3.92
N PRO A 104 14.14 5.04 -3.91
CA PRO A 104 14.11 3.95 -2.94
C PRO A 104 15.35 3.06 -3.01
N ILE A 105 15.79 2.68 -4.21
CA ILE A 105 16.92 1.75 -4.41
C ILE A 105 18.23 2.36 -3.89
N PHE A 106 18.56 3.57 -4.33
CA PHE A 106 19.77 4.26 -3.87
C PHE A 106 19.65 4.69 -2.41
N GLY A 107 18.46 5.09 -1.95
CA GLY A 107 18.23 5.45 -0.56
C GLY A 107 18.45 4.28 0.40
N THR A 108 17.93 3.10 0.08
CA THR A 108 18.20 1.87 0.85
C THR A 108 19.67 1.48 0.78
N ALA A 109 20.33 1.60 -0.38
CA ALA A 109 21.77 1.33 -0.48
C ALA A 109 22.60 2.26 0.43
N PHE A 110 22.30 3.57 0.41
CA PHE A 110 22.95 4.53 1.30
C PHE A 110 22.65 4.27 2.77
N ALA A 111 21.42 3.85 3.10
CA ALA A 111 21.03 3.49 4.46
C ALA A 111 21.82 2.28 4.98
N ILE A 112 21.96 1.22 4.16
CA ILE A 112 22.75 0.03 4.51
C ILE A 112 24.22 0.40 4.69
N ILE A 113 24.79 1.19 3.77
CA ILE A 113 26.17 1.67 3.87
C ILE A 113 26.36 2.48 5.16
N GLY A 114 25.50 3.47 5.41
CA GLY A 114 25.58 4.32 6.59
C GLY A 114 25.41 3.55 7.90
N TRP A 115 24.52 2.58 7.93
CA TRP A 115 24.32 1.67 9.06
C TRP A 115 25.59 0.85 9.35
N LEU A 116 26.11 0.13 8.35
CA LEU A 116 27.27 -0.75 8.52
C LEU A 116 28.57 0.02 8.76
N VAL A 117 28.76 1.18 8.11
CA VAL A 117 29.92 2.05 8.33
C VAL A 117 29.88 2.62 9.73
N THR A 118 28.72 3.09 10.21
CA THR A 118 28.58 3.58 11.59
C THR A 118 28.88 2.46 12.58
N ALA A 119 28.33 1.26 12.39
CA ALA A 119 28.63 0.10 13.23
C ALA A 119 30.13 -0.20 13.27
N LYS A 120 30.79 -0.25 12.10
CA LYS A 120 32.22 -0.51 12.02
C LYS A 120 33.06 0.58 12.71
N LYS A 121 32.65 1.85 12.63
CA LYS A 121 33.36 2.98 13.24
C LYS A 121 33.15 3.06 14.75
N THR A 122 31.95 2.76 15.25
CA THR A 122 31.64 2.88 16.68
C THR A 122 32.11 1.68 17.50
N CYS A 123 31.99 0.45 16.97
CA CYS A 123 32.33 -0.76 17.74
C CYS A 123 33.56 -1.51 17.21
N GLY A 124 34.08 -1.18 16.03
CA GLY A 124 35.23 -1.87 15.42
C GLY A 124 34.93 -3.25 14.83
N VAL A 125 33.79 -3.88 15.18
CA VAL A 125 33.37 -5.22 14.73
C VAL A 125 31.93 -5.17 14.19
N LEU A 126 31.63 -6.03 13.21
CA LEU A 126 30.29 -6.19 12.62
C LEU A 126 29.63 -7.47 13.16
N ASP A 127 29.13 -7.40 14.38
CA ASP A 127 28.33 -8.45 15.03
C ASP A 127 26.89 -7.96 15.30
N VAL A 128 26.02 -8.88 15.72
CA VAL A 128 24.60 -8.60 15.99
C VAL A 128 24.43 -7.53 17.08
N THR A 129 25.28 -7.54 18.10
CA THR A 129 25.23 -6.59 19.22
C THR A 129 25.60 -5.18 18.77
N CYS A 130 26.65 -5.02 17.97
CA CYS A 130 27.03 -3.71 17.45
C CYS A 130 26.03 -3.20 16.42
N THR A 131 25.72 -4.01 15.41
CA THR A 131 24.81 -3.61 14.33
C THR A 131 23.41 -3.31 14.85
N GLY A 132 22.99 -3.98 15.92
CA GLY A 132 21.72 -3.77 16.62
C GLY A 132 21.71 -2.64 17.65
N SER A 133 22.85 -1.99 17.90
CA SER A 133 22.91 -0.90 18.87
C SER A 133 22.21 0.36 18.34
N ASN A 134 21.79 1.25 19.25
CA ASN A 134 20.97 2.40 18.90
C ASN A 134 21.65 3.35 17.90
N ASN A 135 22.97 3.55 18.00
CA ASN A 135 23.67 4.54 17.15
C ASN A 135 23.74 4.12 15.68
N PRO A 136 24.23 2.93 15.32
CA PRO A 136 24.22 2.47 13.92
C PRO A 136 22.81 2.35 13.35
N MET A 137 21.86 1.82 14.14
CA MET A 137 20.46 1.70 13.73
C MET A 137 19.85 3.08 13.46
N LEU A 138 20.08 4.06 14.34
CA LEU A 138 19.62 5.44 14.14
C LEU A 138 20.23 6.04 12.88
N ALA A 139 21.53 5.89 12.67
CA ALA A 139 22.20 6.41 11.47
C ALA A 139 21.60 5.84 10.18
N GLY A 140 21.41 4.53 10.12
CA GLY A 140 20.77 3.86 8.97
C GLY A 140 19.35 4.36 8.72
N ASN A 141 18.54 4.45 9.77
CA ASN A 141 17.14 4.91 9.68
C ASN A 141 17.04 6.37 9.23
N VAL A 142 17.88 7.25 9.78
CA VAL A 142 17.91 8.67 9.38
C VAL A 142 18.34 8.81 7.93
N ILE A 143 19.36 8.05 7.49
CA ILE A 143 19.80 8.07 6.09
C ILE A 143 18.70 7.52 5.17
N ALA A 144 18.01 6.44 5.56
CA ALA A 144 16.89 5.89 4.79
C ALA A 144 15.76 6.91 4.62
N LEU A 145 15.40 7.64 5.68
CA LEU A 145 14.33 8.63 5.65
C LEU A 145 14.71 9.90 4.86
N LEU A 146 15.96 10.37 5.00
CA LEU A 146 16.38 11.67 4.46
C LEU A 146 17.02 11.57 3.07
N SER A 147 17.59 10.43 2.68
CA SER A 147 18.22 10.28 1.37
C SER A 147 17.26 10.56 0.19
N PRO A 148 15.96 10.18 0.22
CA PRO A 148 15.05 10.51 -0.86
C PRO A 148 14.75 12.02 -0.95
N LEU A 149 14.89 12.81 0.13
CA LEU A 149 14.73 14.27 0.07
C LEU A 149 15.77 14.93 -0.83
N VAL A 150 16.94 14.31 -0.95
CA VAL A 150 18.04 14.80 -1.79
C VAL A 150 17.98 14.14 -3.17
N LEU A 151 17.75 12.83 -3.22
CA LEU A 151 17.72 12.05 -4.47
C LEU A 151 16.57 12.46 -5.39
N ILE A 152 15.40 12.76 -4.85
CA ILE A 152 14.23 13.12 -5.67
C ILE A 152 14.49 14.43 -6.43
N PRO A 153 14.87 15.57 -5.81
CA PRO A 153 15.23 16.77 -6.55
C PRO A 153 16.34 16.54 -7.58
N ILE A 154 17.39 15.78 -7.22
CA ILE A 154 18.50 15.47 -8.15
C ILE A 154 17.98 14.73 -9.39
N PHE A 155 17.24 13.64 -9.21
CA PHE A 155 16.69 12.88 -10.34
C PHE A 155 15.62 13.65 -11.10
N THR A 156 14.90 14.56 -10.46
CA THR A 156 13.93 15.41 -11.14
C THR A 156 14.63 16.50 -11.97
N LEU A 157 15.78 17.01 -11.53
CA LEU A 157 16.60 17.95 -12.30
C LEU A 157 17.32 17.27 -13.46
N ILE A 158 17.83 16.05 -13.28
CA ILE A 158 18.56 15.30 -14.32
C ILE A 158 17.61 14.78 -15.40
N PHE A 159 16.49 14.17 -15.01
CA PHE A 159 15.57 13.50 -15.94
C PHE A 159 14.32 14.33 -16.28
N GLY A 160 14.23 15.55 -15.75
CA GLY A 160 13.12 16.48 -16.00
C GLY A 160 11.90 16.28 -15.09
N LEU A 161 11.09 17.32 -14.98
CA LEU A 161 9.80 17.29 -14.28
C LEU A 161 8.76 16.55 -15.13
N ASP A 162 8.01 15.63 -14.51
CA ASP A 162 6.84 15.05 -15.16
C ASP A 162 5.58 15.87 -14.83
N LYS A 163 4.51 15.64 -15.58
CA LYS A 163 3.16 16.14 -15.29
C LYS A 163 2.23 14.96 -15.47
N TYR A 164 2.08 14.17 -14.43
CA TYR A 164 1.20 13.02 -14.46
C TYR A 164 -0.26 13.47 -14.31
N ASP A 165 -1.07 13.14 -15.32
CA ASP A 165 -2.52 13.29 -15.26
C ASP A 165 -3.16 11.94 -14.93
N TRP A 166 -3.89 11.88 -13.82
CA TRP A 166 -4.53 10.67 -13.29
C TRP A 166 -5.59 10.02 -14.21
N LYS A 167 -5.71 10.48 -15.46
CA LYS A 167 -6.66 10.01 -16.47
C LYS A 167 -6.44 8.54 -16.83
N SER A 168 -5.18 8.12 -16.98
CA SER A 168 -4.86 6.72 -17.26
C SER A 168 -5.30 5.81 -16.12
N MET A 169 -5.16 6.25 -14.86
CA MET A 169 -5.60 5.53 -13.67
C MET A 169 -7.12 5.42 -13.58
N MET A 170 -7.84 6.45 -14.00
CA MET A 170 -9.30 6.43 -14.11
C MET A 170 -9.79 5.48 -15.21
N ALA A 171 -8.97 5.23 -16.24
CA ALA A 171 -9.27 4.26 -17.30
C ALA A 171 -8.96 2.80 -16.91
N ILE A 172 -8.33 2.54 -15.76
CA ILE A 172 -8.09 1.18 -15.27
C ILE A 172 -9.42 0.60 -14.79
N ARG A 173 -10.06 -0.20 -15.64
CA ARG A 173 -11.23 -1.01 -15.27
C ARG A 173 -10.78 -2.13 -14.33
N ARG A 174 -11.58 -2.43 -13.28
CA ARG A 174 -11.39 -3.65 -12.48
C ARG A 174 -11.39 -4.84 -13.43
N GLY A 175 -10.34 -5.65 -13.40
CA GLY A 175 -10.22 -6.81 -14.28
C GLY A 175 -11.45 -7.72 -14.14
N ASP A 176 -11.88 -8.32 -15.25
CA ASP A 176 -12.97 -9.29 -15.27
C ASP A 176 -12.61 -10.49 -14.38
N ASP A 177 -13.19 -10.54 -13.18
CA ASP A 177 -13.29 -11.75 -12.37
C ASP A 177 -14.47 -12.63 -12.84
N HIS A 178 -14.96 -12.39 -14.07
CA HIS A 178 -16.08 -13.09 -14.70
C HIS A 178 -15.88 -14.61 -14.69
N ASP A 179 -14.64 -15.07 -14.91
CA ASP A 179 -14.25 -16.49 -14.89
C ASP A 179 -14.33 -17.14 -13.49
N VAL A 180 -14.14 -16.35 -12.43
CA VAL A 180 -14.10 -16.82 -11.04
C VAL A 180 -15.51 -16.88 -10.47
N ALA A 181 -16.37 -15.94 -10.86
CA ALA A 181 -17.74 -15.90 -10.39
C ALA A 181 -18.63 -16.95 -11.07
N THR A 182 -18.44 -17.19 -12.37
CA THR A 182 -19.12 -18.26 -13.11
C THR A 182 -18.81 -19.64 -12.54
N ASP A 183 -17.56 -19.92 -12.15
CA ASP A 183 -17.15 -21.21 -11.54
C ASP A 183 -17.68 -21.38 -10.10
N ALA A 184 -17.96 -20.28 -9.39
CA ALA A 184 -18.62 -20.27 -8.07
C ALA A 184 -20.16 -20.37 -8.16
N GLY A 185 -20.73 -20.56 -9.37
CA GLY A 185 -22.18 -20.58 -9.59
C GLY A 185 -22.87 -19.24 -9.35
N MET A 186 -22.10 -18.16 -9.26
CA MET A 186 -22.56 -16.78 -9.22
C MET A 186 -22.59 -16.26 -10.65
N ASP A 187 -23.77 -16.26 -11.27
CA ASP A 187 -23.97 -15.39 -12.44
C ASP A 187 -23.75 -13.95 -11.98
N LEU A 188 -22.56 -13.42 -12.27
CA LEU A 188 -22.31 -11.99 -12.30
C LEU A 188 -22.75 -11.38 -13.63
N GLU A 189 -23.55 -12.11 -14.43
CA GLU A 189 -24.29 -11.50 -15.51
C GLU A 189 -25.20 -10.45 -14.88
N GLU A 190 -24.73 -9.18 -14.81
CA GLU A 190 -25.50 -7.94 -14.70
C GLU A 190 -25.69 -7.31 -13.28
N ASP A 191 -24.76 -7.49 -12.31
CA ASP A 191 -24.80 -6.69 -11.05
C ASP A 191 -23.41 -6.23 -10.51
N VAL A 192 -22.36 -6.39 -11.31
CA VAL A 192 -21.12 -5.63 -11.09
C VAL A 192 -21.27 -4.33 -11.87
N HIS A 193 -21.13 -3.19 -11.21
CA HIS A 193 -21.15 -1.83 -11.77
C HIS A 193 -20.09 -1.56 -12.86
N GLY A 194 -20.07 -2.35 -13.94
CA GLY A 194 -19.16 -2.26 -15.08
C GLY A 194 -19.66 -1.32 -16.17
N GLY A 195 -20.45 -0.32 -15.82
CA GLY A 195 -21.05 0.60 -16.79
C GLY A 195 -22.01 1.62 -16.19
N ARG A 196 -21.75 2.14 -14.99
CA ARG A 196 -22.40 3.40 -14.61
C ARG A 196 -21.75 4.49 -15.48
N VAL A 197 -22.51 5.04 -16.42
CA VAL A 197 -22.18 6.35 -16.98
C VAL A 197 -22.39 7.34 -15.85
N GLU A 198 -21.34 7.56 -15.07
CA GLU A 198 -21.26 8.64 -14.09
C GLU A 198 -21.74 9.92 -14.78
N THR A 199 -22.86 10.49 -14.32
CA THR A 199 -23.28 11.78 -14.88
C THR A 199 -22.22 12.81 -14.54
N GLN A 200 -22.02 13.81 -15.43
CA GLN A 200 -21.04 14.88 -15.21
C GLN A 200 -21.19 15.55 -13.83
N ALA A 201 -22.43 15.64 -13.33
CA ALA A 201 -22.74 16.18 -12.00
C ALA A 201 -22.33 15.26 -10.84
N GLU A 202 -22.40 13.93 -10.99
CA GLU A 202 -21.90 12.97 -10.00
C GLU A 202 -20.38 12.99 -9.96
N PHE A 203 -19.74 12.98 -11.14
CA PHE A 203 -18.29 13.08 -11.29
C PHE A 203 -17.71 14.33 -10.60
N GLU A 204 -18.33 15.49 -10.80
CA GLU A 204 -17.91 16.74 -10.16
C GLU A 204 -18.08 16.72 -8.64
N ARG A 205 -19.14 16.08 -8.13
CA ARG A 205 -19.36 15.90 -6.69
C ARG A 205 -18.31 14.96 -6.09
N GLU A 206 -18.03 13.83 -6.74
CA GLU A 206 -16.99 12.91 -6.32
C GLU A 206 -15.63 13.59 -6.29
N GLN A 207 -15.28 14.34 -7.34
CA GLN A 207 -14.02 15.07 -7.41
C GLN A 207 -13.91 16.15 -6.33
N ALA A 208 -15.01 16.84 -5.99
CA ALA A 208 -15.05 17.79 -4.89
C ALA A 208 -14.86 17.10 -3.52
N MET A 209 -15.50 15.95 -3.30
CA MET A 209 -15.32 15.14 -2.09
C MET A 209 -13.89 14.63 -1.95
N LEU A 210 -13.30 14.10 -3.02
CA LEU A 210 -11.91 13.63 -3.07
C LEU A 210 -10.93 14.76 -2.77
N THR A 211 -11.14 15.94 -3.36
CA THR A 211 -10.27 17.11 -3.13
C THR A 211 -10.34 17.58 -1.68
N ARG A 212 -11.55 17.56 -1.07
CA ARG A 212 -11.73 17.89 0.34
C ARG A 212 -11.04 16.87 1.23
N ALA A 213 -11.24 15.58 0.97
CA ALA A 213 -10.61 14.49 1.71
C ALA A 213 -9.07 14.57 1.62
N PHE A 214 -8.53 14.85 0.44
CA PHE A 214 -7.10 15.04 0.21
C PHE A 214 -6.52 16.20 1.04
N LYS A 215 -7.20 17.36 1.08
CA LYS A 215 -6.74 18.49 1.91
C LYS A 215 -6.73 18.14 3.40
N ILE A 216 -7.77 17.45 3.86
CA ILE A 216 -7.86 17.01 5.26
C ILE A 216 -6.75 16.01 5.57
N SER A 217 -6.53 15.01 4.70
CA SER A 217 -5.52 13.97 4.93
C SER A 217 -4.11 14.56 4.96
N VAL A 218 -3.75 15.44 4.02
CA VAL A 218 -2.44 16.11 3.98
C VAL A 218 -2.25 17.00 5.21
N SER A 219 -3.26 17.82 5.56
CA SER A 219 -3.16 18.71 6.72
C SER A 219 -3.05 17.95 8.04
N MET A 220 -3.87 16.92 8.24
CA MET A 220 -3.84 16.09 9.44
C MET A 220 -2.53 15.32 9.55
N THR A 221 -2.03 14.78 8.43
CA THR A 221 -0.75 14.06 8.39
C THR A 221 0.41 14.99 8.73
N ALA A 222 0.47 16.19 8.14
CA ALA A 222 1.51 17.16 8.44
C ALA A 222 1.48 17.59 9.91
N PHE A 223 0.29 17.89 10.45
CA PHE A 223 0.12 18.24 11.86
C PHE A 223 0.56 17.11 12.79
N MET A 224 0.08 15.89 12.57
CA MET A 224 0.44 14.72 13.39
C MET A 224 1.92 14.40 13.31
N THR A 225 2.53 14.52 12.12
CA THR A 225 3.97 14.31 11.92
C THR A 225 4.78 15.31 12.73
N ILE A 226 4.45 16.60 12.66
CA ILE A 226 5.15 17.64 13.43
C ILE A 226 4.94 17.43 14.93
N ALA A 227 3.70 17.18 15.35
CA ALA A 227 3.37 17.01 16.76
C ALA A 227 4.07 15.77 17.37
N MET A 228 3.98 14.62 16.71
CA MET A 228 4.45 13.33 17.25
C MET A 228 5.92 13.03 16.98
N LEU A 229 6.52 13.55 15.89
CA LEU A 229 7.93 13.29 15.58
C LEU A 229 8.86 14.41 16.01
N VAL A 230 8.40 15.67 15.99
CA VAL A 230 9.25 16.84 16.28
C VAL A 230 8.93 17.40 17.65
N LEU A 231 7.70 17.88 17.86
CA LEU A 231 7.34 18.67 19.03
C LEU A 231 7.33 17.86 20.33
N TRP A 232 6.97 16.58 20.27
CA TRP A 232 7.03 15.70 21.43
C TRP A 232 8.44 15.13 21.70
N PRO A 233 9.08 14.39 20.77
CA PRO A 233 10.28 13.62 21.11
C PRO A 233 11.53 14.50 21.21
N MET A 234 11.66 15.55 20.37
CA MET A 234 12.89 16.35 20.32
C MET A 234 13.12 17.16 21.60
N PRO A 235 12.14 17.85 22.20
CA PRO A 235 12.34 18.53 23.48
C PRO A 235 12.59 17.56 24.64
N MET A 236 11.92 16.41 24.67
CA MET A 236 12.17 15.41 25.72
C MET A 236 13.57 14.81 25.62
N TYR A 237 14.02 14.49 24.40
CA TYR A 237 15.38 14.01 24.17
C TYR A 237 16.42 15.08 24.50
N GLY A 238 16.22 16.32 24.00
CA GLY A 238 17.14 17.44 24.21
C GLY A 238 17.25 17.91 25.65
N SER A 239 16.18 17.78 26.44
CA SER A 239 16.21 18.05 27.89
C SER A 239 16.74 16.89 28.72
N GLY A 240 17.03 15.73 28.12
CA GLY A 240 17.43 14.52 28.84
C GLY A 240 16.37 14.03 29.84
N TYR A 241 15.08 14.28 29.56
CA TYR A 241 14.01 14.02 30.51
C TYR A 241 13.85 12.52 30.78
N ILE A 242 14.04 12.14 32.05
CA ILE A 242 13.80 10.78 32.52
C ILE A 242 12.35 10.68 33.01
N PHE A 243 11.60 9.72 32.47
CA PHE A 243 10.19 9.57 32.79
C PHE A 243 9.99 9.21 34.25
N SER A 244 9.23 10.04 34.97
CA SER A 244 8.77 9.70 36.30
C SER A 244 7.78 8.52 36.24
N LYS A 245 7.70 7.72 37.31
CA LYS A 245 6.72 6.62 37.42
C LYS A 245 5.27 7.05 37.11
N PRO A 246 4.72 8.16 37.66
CA PRO A 246 3.36 8.58 37.34
C PRO A 246 3.21 9.02 35.88
N PHE A 247 4.22 9.72 35.31
CA PHE A 247 4.18 10.12 33.91
C PHE A 247 4.21 8.91 32.95
N PHE A 248 5.09 7.94 33.21
CA PHE A 248 5.13 6.69 32.45
C PHE A 248 3.83 5.89 32.57
N THR A 249 3.23 5.85 33.77
CA THR A 249 1.92 5.20 33.97
C THR A 249 0.84 5.86 33.12
N GLY A 250 0.77 7.20 33.12
CA GLY A 250 -0.16 7.94 32.28
C GLY A 250 0.05 7.68 30.79
N TRP A 251 1.31 7.65 30.34
CA TRP A 251 1.68 7.34 28.96
C TRP A 251 1.18 5.95 28.52
N VAL A 252 1.40 4.93 29.36
CA VAL A 252 0.92 3.56 29.09
C VAL A 252 -0.61 3.52 29.04
N VAL A 253 -1.30 4.20 29.94
CA VAL A 253 -2.77 4.25 29.96
C VAL A 253 -3.34 4.90 28.69
N VAL A 254 -2.75 6.02 28.24
CA VAL A 254 -3.16 6.67 26.98
C VAL A 254 -2.91 5.74 25.80
N GLY A 255 -1.79 5.02 25.76
CA GLY A 255 -1.50 4.02 24.74
C GLY A 255 -2.53 2.90 24.69
N ILE A 256 -2.95 2.38 25.85
CA ILE A 256 -4.01 1.36 25.95
C ILE A 256 -5.35 1.91 25.46
N LEU A 257 -5.73 3.12 25.88
CA LEU A 257 -6.98 3.76 25.45
C LEU A 257 -7.01 3.94 23.93
N TRP A 258 -5.88 4.37 23.33
CA TRP A 258 -5.74 4.48 21.89
C TRP A 258 -6.01 3.15 21.18
N ILE A 259 -5.44 2.05 21.67
CA ILE A 259 -5.66 0.71 21.11
C ILE A 259 -7.14 0.34 21.13
N PHE A 260 -7.86 0.62 22.22
CA PHE A 260 -9.30 0.38 22.30
C PHE A 260 -10.08 1.26 21.32
N CYS A 261 -9.78 2.55 21.23
CA CYS A 261 -10.40 3.43 20.24
C CYS A 261 -10.17 2.95 18.80
N SER A 262 -8.96 2.50 18.47
CA SER A 262 -8.66 1.90 17.16
C SER A 262 -9.42 0.60 16.93
N PHE A 263 -9.57 -0.26 17.93
CA PHE A 263 -10.38 -1.47 17.84
C PHE A 263 -11.86 -1.14 17.57
N PHE A 264 -12.43 -0.13 18.23
CA PHE A 264 -13.80 0.29 17.97
C PHE A 264 -13.96 0.91 16.56
N ALA A 265 -13.04 1.80 16.17
CA ALA A 265 -13.11 2.52 14.90
C ALA A 265 -12.79 1.66 13.67
N VAL A 266 -11.85 0.72 13.76
CA VAL A 266 -11.42 -0.12 12.63
C VAL A 266 -12.03 -1.52 12.69
N GLY A 267 -12.22 -2.06 13.90
CA GLY A 267 -12.79 -3.40 14.09
C GLY A 267 -14.31 -3.41 14.08
N LEU A 268 -14.96 -2.61 14.95
CA LEU A 268 -16.43 -2.68 15.12
C LEU A 268 -17.21 -1.76 14.19
N PHE A 269 -16.68 -0.58 13.88
CA PHE A 269 -17.41 0.40 13.06
C PHE A 269 -17.77 -0.12 11.66
N PRO A 270 -16.87 -0.79 10.90
CA PRO A 270 -17.25 -1.37 9.61
C PRO A 270 -18.31 -2.47 9.72
N ILE A 271 -18.32 -3.24 10.81
CA ILE A 271 -19.34 -4.26 11.09
C ILE A 271 -20.70 -3.58 11.33
N PHE A 272 -20.71 -2.47 12.06
CA PHE A 272 -21.92 -1.70 12.34
C PHE A 272 -22.48 -1.02 11.09
N GLU A 273 -21.62 -0.44 10.25
CA GLU A 273 -22.01 0.20 8.99
C GLU A 273 -22.51 -0.83 7.98
N GLY A 274 -21.79 -1.95 7.84
CA GLY A 274 -22.14 -3.06 6.94
C GLY A 274 -23.23 -4.01 7.46
N ARG A 275 -23.89 -3.69 8.59
CA ARG A 275 -24.83 -4.63 9.26
C ARG A 275 -25.97 -5.10 8.38
N ALA A 276 -26.52 -4.22 7.53
CA ALA A 276 -27.63 -4.55 6.65
C ALA A 276 -27.18 -5.57 5.58
N THR A 277 -26.01 -5.32 4.98
CA THR A 277 -25.38 -6.23 4.01
C THR A 277 -25.01 -7.56 4.66
N LEU A 278 -24.43 -7.55 5.86
CA LEU A 278 -24.11 -8.76 6.63
C LEU A 278 -25.35 -9.61 6.89
N ILE A 279 -26.44 -9.00 7.36
CA ILE A 279 -27.71 -9.70 7.61
C ILE A 279 -28.26 -10.28 6.30
N HIS A 280 -28.20 -9.51 5.20
CA HIS A 280 -28.65 -9.98 3.89
C HIS A 280 -27.86 -11.20 3.39
N THR A 281 -26.52 -11.16 3.50
CA THR A 281 -25.64 -12.27 3.10
C THR A 281 -25.88 -13.51 3.97
N VAL A 282 -25.98 -13.34 5.30
CA VAL A 282 -26.28 -14.45 6.23
C VAL A 282 -27.64 -15.06 5.93
N LYS A 283 -28.67 -14.24 5.72
CA LYS A 283 -30.01 -14.71 5.36
C LYS A 283 -30.01 -15.46 4.02
N SER A 284 -29.22 -15.01 3.06
CA SER A 284 -29.08 -15.67 1.75
C SER A 284 -28.35 -17.02 1.87
N MET A 285 -27.29 -17.11 2.69
CA MET A 285 -26.60 -18.37 2.97
C MET A 285 -27.47 -19.40 3.68
N VAL A 286 -28.28 -18.97 4.66
CA VAL A 286 -29.12 -19.87 5.46
C VAL A 286 -30.40 -20.29 4.72
N SER A 287 -30.98 -19.39 3.91
CA SER A 287 -32.22 -19.65 3.17
C SER A 287 -32.00 -20.49 1.91
N GLY A 288 -30.74 -20.68 1.46
CA GLY A 288 -30.41 -21.38 0.22
C GLY A 288 -30.96 -20.73 -1.06
N LYS A 289 -31.63 -19.58 -0.94
CA LYS A 289 -32.13 -18.79 -2.06
C LYS A 289 -31.00 -17.92 -2.56
N LYS A 290 -30.69 -18.03 -3.87
CA LYS A 290 -29.78 -17.12 -4.56
C LYS A 290 -30.20 -15.66 -4.25
N PRO A 291 -29.24 -14.75 -4.01
CA PRO A 291 -29.54 -13.39 -3.60
C PRO A 291 -30.50 -12.74 -4.60
N THR A 292 -31.58 -12.16 -4.10
CA THR A 292 -32.58 -11.49 -4.95
C THR A 292 -32.05 -10.09 -5.30
N ARG A 293 -31.84 -9.85 -6.60
CA ARG A 293 -31.42 -8.57 -7.18
C ARG A 293 -32.33 -7.42 -6.76
N HIS A 294 -31.73 -6.30 -6.37
CA HIS A 294 -32.46 -5.05 -6.22
C HIS A 294 -32.48 -4.32 -7.57
N ILE A 295 -33.56 -4.48 -8.33
CA ILE A 295 -33.81 -3.71 -9.57
C ILE A 295 -34.29 -2.32 -9.16
N SER A 296 -33.50 -1.29 -9.44
CA SER A 296 -34.00 0.09 -9.56
C SER A 296 -34.18 0.41 -11.04
N THR A 297 -35.43 0.61 -11.41
CA THR A 297 -35.96 0.90 -12.75
C THR A 297 -35.36 2.19 -13.36
N GLN A 298 -34.94 2.16 -14.64
CA GLN A 298 -35.41 3.04 -15.74
C GLN A 298 -34.55 2.93 -17.03
N GLY A 299 -35.24 2.69 -18.16
CA GLY A 299 -34.91 3.23 -19.49
C GLY A 299 -33.93 2.46 -20.39
N GLU A 300 -34.46 1.68 -21.34
CA GLU A 300 -33.73 1.10 -22.48
C GLU A 300 -33.25 2.17 -23.48
N GLU A 301 -32.08 1.94 -24.09
CA GLU A 301 -31.86 2.04 -25.55
C GLU A 301 -30.55 1.32 -25.95
N GLU A 302 -30.62 0.43 -26.93
CA GLU A 302 -29.53 -0.40 -27.47
C GLU A 302 -28.58 0.38 -28.40
N VAL A 303 -27.26 0.29 -28.21
CA VAL A 303 -26.28 0.33 -29.33
C VAL A 303 -25.04 -0.54 -29.04
N ASN A 304 -24.80 -1.47 -29.99
CA ASN A 304 -23.64 -2.33 -30.27
C ASN A 304 -22.24 -1.87 -29.78
N GLU A 305 -21.52 -2.72 -29.03
CA GLU A 305 -20.12 -2.50 -28.62
C GLU A 305 -19.16 -3.52 -29.28
N LYS A 306 -18.15 -3.01 -29.99
CA LYS A 306 -17.02 -3.80 -30.52
C LYS A 306 -15.92 -3.93 -29.46
N THR A 307 -15.37 -5.13 -29.37
CA THR A 307 -14.30 -5.61 -28.49
C THR A 307 -13.02 -4.74 -28.53
N SER A 308 -12.45 -4.38 -27.36
CA SER A 308 -11.03 -3.97 -27.26
C SER A 308 -10.45 -3.97 -25.82
N PRO A 309 -9.11 -4.05 -25.68
CA PRO A 309 -8.43 -4.79 -24.60
C PRO A 309 -8.23 -3.97 -23.32
N GLY A 310 -8.78 -4.45 -22.21
CA GLY A 310 -8.84 -3.73 -20.93
C GLY A 310 -7.90 -4.24 -19.83
N THR A 311 -6.58 -4.29 -20.03
CA THR A 311 -5.66 -4.60 -18.90
C THR A 311 -4.23 -4.04 -18.99
N ALA A 312 -3.82 -3.39 -20.09
CA ALA A 312 -2.50 -2.76 -20.15
C ALA A 312 -2.58 -1.32 -19.63
N THR A 313 -1.59 -0.89 -18.82
CA THR A 313 -1.40 0.53 -18.47
C THR A 313 -1.34 1.35 -19.77
N PRO A 314 -2.23 2.33 -19.99
CA PRO A 314 -2.20 3.11 -21.22
C PRO A 314 -0.87 3.88 -21.32
N GLU A 315 -0.17 3.74 -22.44
CA GLU A 315 1.01 4.56 -22.71
C GLU A 315 0.59 6.03 -22.89
N LYS A 316 1.37 6.95 -22.30
CA LYS A 316 1.15 8.38 -22.42
C LYS A 316 1.32 8.76 -23.90
N LYS A 317 0.22 9.12 -24.59
CA LYS A 317 0.29 9.67 -25.96
C LYS A 317 1.21 10.89 -25.93
N SER A 318 2.30 10.85 -26.69
CA SER A 318 3.15 12.01 -26.94
C SER A 318 2.34 13.03 -27.73
N GLU A 319 2.08 14.21 -27.15
CA GLU A 319 1.62 15.37 -27.90
C GLU A 319 2.72 15.75 -28.91
N GLY A 320 2.57 15.31 -30.16
CA GLY A 320 3.60 15.55 -31.17
C GLY A 320 3.42 14.73 -32.46
N ALA A 321 2.27 14.83 -33.11
CA ALA A 321 2.16 14.51 -34.53
C ALA A 321 1.09 15.42 -35.16
N ASN A 322 1.53 16.41 -35.93
CA ASN A 322 0.68 17.25 -36.76
C ASN A 322 -0.06 16.37 -37.77
N GLU A 323 -1.37 16.22 -37.62
CA GLU A 323 -2.23 15.82 -38.73
C GLU A 323 -2.37 17.02 -39.68
N ILE A 324 -1.63 16.93 -40.79
CA ILE A 324 -1.80 17.81 -41.94
C ILE A 324 -3.12 17.42 -42.59
N ILE A 325 -4.13 18.27 -42.40
CA ILE A 325 -5.38 18.23 -43.16
C ILE A 325 -5.02 18.54 -44.62
N THR A 326 -5.12 17.56 -45.50
CA THR A 326 -5.16 17.79 -46.95
C THR A 326 -6.62 17.69 -47.40
N SER A 327 -7.15 18.82 -47.83
CA SER A 327 -8.38 18.93 -48.58
C SER A 327 -8.20 18.38 -49.99
N ASN A 328 -9.11 17.51 -50.43
CA ASN A 328 -9.68 17.49 -51.77
C ASN A 328 -11.00 16.72 -51.74
#